data_AF-A0A914YJW6-F1
#
_entry.id   AF-A0A914YJW6-F1
#
_cell.length_a   1.000
_cell.length_b   1.000
_cell.length_c   1.000
_cell.angle_alpha   90.00
_cell.angle_beta   90.00
_cell.angle_gamma   90.00
#
_symmetry.space_group_name_H-M   'P 1'
#
loop_
_entity.id
_entity.type
_entity.pdbx_description
1 polymer ?
#
loop_
_entity_poly.entity_id
_entity_poly.type
_entity_poly.pdbx_seq_one_letter_code
_entity_poly.pdbx_strand_id
1 'polypeptide(L)'
;MPYPRTITAAREGCPLGPREQANSATSYLDASTIYGSTRQKAKELRSFRNGQLLTTSKSSSFGDIFPSTIDPIKTTFSSVCVPSAGHSCFVSGSEHVNFLPTSASLHTLWIRQHNNIANQLLVS
;
A
#
# COMPACT_ATOMS: atom_id res chain seq x y z
N MET A 1 25.37 9.44 10.86
CA MET A 1 24.30 8.94 9.97
C MET A 1 23.68 7.71 10.62
N PRO A 2 22.35 7.67 10.84
CA PRO A 2 21.70 6.51 11.45
C PRO A 2 21.68 5.33 10.48
N TYR A 3 22.03 4.14 10.97
CA TYR A 3 22.03 2.88 10.19
C TYR A 3 21.48 1.73 11.04
N PRO A 4 20.15 1.48 11.00
CA PRO A 4 19.53 0.42 11.78
C PRO A 4 19.77 -0.96 11.16
N ARG A 5 19.93 -1.99 12.00
CA ARG A 5 19.93 -3.38 11.54
C ARG A 5 18.53 -3.79 11.09
N THR A 6 18.45 -4.69 10.12
CA THR A 6 17.19 -5.29 9.66
C THR A 6 16.49 -6.09 10.77
N ILE A 7 15.23 -6.45 10.57
CA ILE A 7 14.52 -7.38 11.46
C ILE A 7 15.06 -8.81 11.31
N THR A 8 15.09 -9.59 12.39
CA THR A 8 15.46 -11.01 12.37
C THR A 8 14.29 -11.89 11.98
N ALA A 9 14.51 -12.86 11.10
CA ALA A 9 13.56 -13.96 10.92
C ALA A 9 13.63 -14.93 12.11
N ALA A 10 12.48 -15.24 12.70
CA ALA A 10 12.39 -16.31 13.69
C ALA A 10 12.35 -17.66 12.98
N ARG A 11 13.14 -18.62 13.46
CA ARG A 11 13.09 -20.01 13.00
C ARG A 11 11.91 -20.73 13.64
N GLU A 12 11.32 -21.67 12.91
CA GLU A 12 10.26 -22.52 13.46
C GLU A 12 10.76 -23.24 14.72
N GLY A 13 10.00 -23.15 15.81
CA GLY A 13 10.39 -23.70 17.11
C GLY A 13 11.44 -22.90 17.90
N CYS A 14 11.83 -21.71 17.43
CA CYS A 14 12.81 -20.82 18.07
C CYS A 14 14.18 -21.45 18.47
N PRO A 15 14.79 -22.35 17.67
CA PRO A 15 16.12 -22.86 17.98
C PRO A 15 17.20 -21.78 17.79
N LEU A 16 18.30 -21.91 18.53
CA LEU A 16 19.51 -21.10 18.31
C LEU A 16 20.13 -21.42 16.93
N GLY A 17 20.71 -20.40 16.29
CA GLY A 17 21.31 -20.55 14.97
C GLY A 17 21.85 -19.23 14.40
N PRO A 18 22.39 -19.27 13.16
CA PRO A 18 22.80 -18.06 12.48
C PRO A 18 21.63 -17.11 12.26
N ARG A 19 21.93 -15.81 12.21
CA ARG A 19 20.93 -14.76 12.02
C ARG A 19 20.43 -14.73 10.57
N GLU A 20 19.11 -14.79 10.39
CA GLU A 20 18.42 -14.62 9.10
C GLU A 20 17.55 -13.34 9.13
N GLN A 21 17.18 -12.80 7.95
CA GLN A 21 16.35 -11.60 7.80
C GLN A 21 14.90 -11.96 7.44
N ALA A 22 13.93 -11.25 8.00
CA ALA A 22 12.52 -11.49 7.66
C ALA A 22 12.13 -10.80 6.34
N ASN A 23 11.32 -11.50 5.53
CA ASN A 23 10.67 -10.92 4.36
C ASN A 23 9.25 -10.46 4.75
N SER A 24 8.97 -9.16 4.62
CA SER A 24 7.64 -8.59 4.87
C SER A 24 6.73 -8.57 3.63
N ALA A 25 7.25 -8.96 2.47
CA ALA A 25 6.50 -9.11 1.22
C ALA A 25 6.09 -10.57 1.00
N THR A 26 5.09 -10.79 0.16
CA THR A 26 4.85 -12.13 -0.40
C THR A 26 6.00 -12.49 -1.34
N SER A 27 6.35 -13.78 -1.42
CA SER A 27 7.42 -14.27 -2.31
C SER A 27 7.00 -14.35 -3.78
N TYR A 28 5.72 -14.23 -4.07
CA TYR A 28 5.14 -14.40 -5.40
C TYR A 28 5.01 -13.08 -6.16
N LEU A 29 4.88 -13.17 -7.48
CA LEU A 29 4.50 -12.05 -8.35
C LEU A 29 2.98 -11.87 -8.36
N ASP A 30 2.42 -11.49 -7.21
CA ASP A 30 0.97 -11.42 -6.94
C ASP A 30 0.44 -9.98 -6.82
N ALA A 31 1.27 -8.99 -7.14
CA ALA A 31 0.97 -7.56 -6.97
C ALA A 31 0.63 -7.17 -5.51
N SER A 32 1.21 -7.85 -4.51
CA SER A 32 1.11 -7.48 -3.09
C SER A 32 1.56 -6.04 -2.78
N THR A 33 2.35 -5.40 -3.64
CA THR A 33 2.66 -3.97 -3.54
C THR A 33 1.43 -3.08 -3.73
N ILE A 34 0.44 -3.54 -4.50
CA ILE A 34 -0.87 -2.90 -4.71
C ILE A 34 -1.86 -3.39 -3.67
N TYR A 35 -1.98 -4.71 -3.49
CA TYR A 35 -3.05 -5.34 -2.71
C TYR A 35 -2.73 -5.59 -1.23
N GLY A 36 -1.47 -5.49 -0.83
CA GLY A 36 -1.00 -5.74 0.53
C GLY A 36 -0.57 -7.20 0.76
N SER A 37 0.51 -7.39 1.52
CA SER A 37 1.04 -8.72 1.87
C SER A 37 0.31 -9.41 3.03
N THR A 38 -0.59 -8.70 3.71
CA THR A 38 -1.37 -9.24 4.84
C THR A 38 -2.86 -9.09 4.59
N ARG A 39 -3.65 -10.02 5.13
CA ARG A 39 -5.12 -9.96 5.01
C ARG A 39 -5.71 -8.68 5.59
N GLN A 40 -5.13 -8.17 6.68
CA GLN A 40 -5.55 -6.90 7.28
C GLN A 40 -5.31 -5.74 6.31
N LYS A 41 -4.10 -5.63 5.74
CA LYS A 41 -3.78 -4.55 4.80
C LYS A 41 -4.64 -4.63 3.54
N ALA A 42 -4.85 -5.83 3.01
CA ALA A 42 -5.73 -6.05 1.87
C ALA A 42 -7.18 -5.65 2.17
N LYS A 43 -7.67 -5.90 3.39
CA LYS A 43 -9.00 -5.47 3.82
C LYS A 43 -9.09 -3.94 3.90
N GLU A 44 -8.08 -3.29 4.47
CA GLU A 44 -8.01 -1.83 4.62
C GLU A 44 -8.00 -1.08 3.28
N LEU A 45 -7.48 -1.70 2.21
CA LEU A 45 -7.38 -1.10 0.88
C LEU A 45 -8.63 -1.24 0.02
N ARG A 46 -9.62 -2.05 0.43
CA ARG A 46 -10.82 -2.33 -0.35
C ARG A 46 -11.96 -1.39 0.01
N SER A 47 -12.73 -0.97 -1.00
CA SER A 47 -13.93 -0.16 -0.78
C SER A 47 -15.11 -1.01 -0.29
N PHE A 48 -15.06 -2.33 -0.53
CA PHE A 48 -16.18 -3.27 -0.36
C PHE A 48 -17.45 -2.88 -1.11
N ARG A 49 -17.32 -2.01 -2.12
CA ARG A 49 -18.38 -1.61 -3.03
C ARG A 49 -17.95 -1.96 -4.43
N ASN A 50 -18.81 -2.64 -5.18
CA ASN A 50 -18.58 -2.88 -6.61
C ASN A 50 -17.24 -3.61 -6.90
N GLY A 51 -16.72 -4.38 -5.94
CA GLY A 51 -15.43 -5.06 -6.07
C GLY A 51 -14.18 -4.15 -6.08
N GLN A 52 -14.33 -2.84 -5.82
CA GLN A 52 -13.26 -1.85 -6.02
C GLN A 52 -12.26 -1.73 -4.85
N LEU A 53 -11.11 -1.14 -5.17
CA LEU A 53 -10.16 -0.58 -4.21
C LEU A 53 -10.57 0.85 -3.81
N LEU A 54 -10.17 1.27 -2.61
CA LEU A 54 -10.37 2.63 -2.12
C LEU A 54 -9.54 3.63 -2.92
N THR A 55 -10.22 4.62 -3.47
CA THR A 55 -9.66 5.83 -4.08
C THR A 55 -10.18 7.05 -3.33
N THR A 56 -9.41 8.13 -3.30
CA THR A 56 -9.88 9.40 -2.72
C THR A 56 -10.45 10.27 -3.83
N SER A 57 -11.72 10.62 -3.71
CA SER A 57 -12.37 11.59 -4.58
C SER A 57 -12.13 13.00 -4.03
N LYS A 58 -10.92 13.55 -4.22
CA LYS A 58 -10.77 15.00 -4.11
C LYS A 58 -11.24 15.59 -5.43
N SER A 59 -12.36 16.31 -5.35
CA SER A 59 -12.96 17.13 -6.40
C SER A 59 -11.95 18.09 -7.00
N SER A 60 -11.12 17.57 -7.90
CA SER A 60 -10.37 18.32 -8.89
C SER A 60 -10.90 17.83 -10.23
N SER A 61 -10.92 18.70 -11.23
CA SER A 61 -11.58 18.51 -12.54
C SER A 61 -11.14 17.27 -13.36
N PHE A 62 -10.35 16.36 -12.78
CA PHE A 62 -9.76 15.18 -13.41
C PHE A 62 -10.27 13.82 -12.87
N GLY A 63 -11.27 13.78 -11.98
CA GLY A 63 -11.91 12.54 -11.49
C GLY A 63 -11.19 11.86 -10.31
N ASP A 64 -11.47 10.58 -10.04
CA ASP A 64 -10.81 9.78 -8.96
C ASP A 64 -9.33 9.50 -9.32
N ILE A 65 -8.47 10.51 -9.19
CA ILE A 65 -7.12 10.48 -9.80
C ILE A 65 -6.08 9.78 -8.92
N PHE A 66 -6.31 9.64 -7.61
CA PHE A 66 -5.26 9.27 -6.67
C PHE A 66 -5.56 8.02 -5.84
N PRO A 67 -4.51 7.22 -5.49
CA PRO A 67 -4.59 6.22 -4.44
C PRO A 67 -5.17 6.86 -3.19
N SER A 68 -5.90 6.07 -2.40
CA SER A 68 -6.48 6.59 -1.16
C SER A 68 -5.42 7.29 -0.32
N THR A 69 -5.72 8.52 0.11
CA THR A 69 -4.87 9.27 1.04
C THR A 69 -5.31 8.93 2.46
N ILE A 70 -4.36 8.75 3.37
CA ILE A 70 -4.68 8.55 4.79
C ILE A 70 -5.35 9.82 5.33
N ASP A 71 -6.44 9.65 6.08
CA ASP A 71 -6.88 10.69 7.02
C ASP A 71 -5.75 10.95 8.04
N PRO A 72 -5.35 12.21 8.29
CA PRO A 72 -4.22 12.54 9.15
C PRO A 72 -4.34 11.99 10.58
N ILE A 73 -5.54 11.55 11.00
CA ILE A 73 -5.87 11.03 12.32
C ILE A 73 -5.38 9.57 12.51
N LYS A 74 -5.12 8.80 11.43
CA LYS A 74 -4.79 7.36 11.52
C LYS A 74 -3.30 6.99 11.44
N THR A 75 -2.39 7.95 11.31
CA THR A 75 -0.98 7.64 11.07
C THR A 75 -0.14 7.58 12.34
N THR A 76 0.19 6.35 12.72
CA THR A 76 1.52 6.02 13.22
C THR A 76 2.57 6.51 12.22
N PHE A 77 3.60 7.19 12.72
CA PHE A 77 4.72 7.75 11.97
C PHE A 77 5.30 6.74 10.96
N SER A 78 5.14 7.00 9.66
CA SER A 78 5.95 6.34 8.62
C SER A 78 7.22 7.16 8.41
N SER A 79 8.39 6.50 8.41
CA SER A 79 9.68 7.16 8.15
C SER A 79 9.83 7.67 6.71
N VAL A 80 8.97 7.21 5.79
CA VAL A 80 9.03 7.49 4.35
C VAL A 80 8.22 8.72 3.97
N CYS A 81 7.15 9.02 4.71
CA CYS A 81 6.29 10.16 4.43
C CYS A 81 5.77 10.81 5.71
N VAL A 82 5.99 12.11 5.84
CA VAL A 82 5.52 12.93 6.97
C VAL A 82 4.31 13.72 6.50
N PRO A 83 3.10 13.44 7.01
CA PRO A 83 1.93 14.25 6.69
C PRO A 83 2.12 15.67 7.24
N SER A 84 1.75 16.69 6.45
CA SER A 84 1.82 18.10 6.84
C SER A 84 0.56 18.85 6.40
N ALA A 85 0.38 20.09 6.84
CA ALA A 85 -0.78 20.89 6.47
C ALA A 85 -0.87 21.03 4.94
N GLY A 86 -1.83 20.34 4.32
CA GLY A 86 -2.03 20.30 2.87
C GLY A 86 -1.43 19.09 2.15
N HIS A 87 -0.60 18.28 2.80
CA HIS A 87 0.04 17.10 2.19
C HIS A 87 -0.29 15.82 2.97
N SER A 88 -0.97 14.89 2.29
CA SER A 88 -1.31 13.57 2.82
C SER A 88 -0.46 12.50 2.11
N CYS A 89 -0.07 11.46 2.85
CA CYS A 89 0.63 10.31 2.28
C CYS A 89 -0.33 9.41 1.51
N PHE A 90 0.16 8.80 0.43
CA PHE A 90 -0.57 7.79 -0.32
C PHE A 90 -0.58 6.46 0.44
N VAL A 91 -1.66 5.70 0.26
CA VAL A 91 -1.80 4.34 0.77
C VAL A 91 -1.86 3.35 -0.38
N SER A 92 -1.08 2.29 -0.24
CA SER A 92 -1.12 1.11 -1.09
C SER A 92 -0.75 -0.12 -0.26
N GLY A 93 -0.65 -1.28 -0.90
CA GLY A 93 -0.12 -2.50 -0.30
C GLY A 93 1.29 -2.36 0.30
N SER A 94 2.11 -1.45 -0.21
CA SER A 94 3.46 -1.16 0.29
C SER A 94 3.67 0.33 0.60
N GLU A 95 4.50 0.62 1.60
CA GLU A 95 4.89 1.98 1.99
C GLU A 95 5.78 2.67 0.94
N HIS A 96 6.42 1.89 0.07
CA HIS A 96 7.26 2.38 -1.04
C HIS A 96 6.50 3.20 -2.08
N VAL A 97 5.16 3.25 -2.00
CA VAL A 97 4.33 4.16 -2.80
C VAL A 97 4.75 5.63 -2.60
N ASN A 98 5.25 5.99 -1.41
CA ASN A 98 5.66 7.36 -1.08
C ASN A 98 7.16 7.63 -1.28
N PHE A 99 7.94 6.66 -1.78
CA PHE A 99 9.39 6.81 -1.89
C PHE A 99 9.82 7.82 -2.98
N LEU A 100 9.17 7.75 -4.14
CA LEU A 100 9.39 8.65 -5.28
C LEU A 100 8.04 8.93 -5.95
N PRO A 101 7.86 10.12 -6.57
CA PRO A 101 6.62 10.43 -7.29
C PRO A 101 6.27 9.42 -8.39
N THR A 102 7.28 8.88 -9.07
CA THR A 102 7.10 7.85 -10.12
C THR A 102 6.54 6.54 -9.56
N SER A 103 6.91 6.16 -8.33
CA SER A 103 6.31 5.03 -7.63
C SER A 103 4.83 5.28 -7.38
N ALA A 104 4.48 6.44 -6.82
CA ALA A 104 3.09 6.84 -6.62
C ALA A 104 2.28 6.81 -7.92
N SER A 105 2.83 7.33 -9.03
CA SER A 105 2.19 7.28 -10.35
C SER A 105 1.93 5.86 -10.83
N LEU A 106 2.89 4.94 -10.69
CA LEU A 106 2.72 3.54 -11.10
C LEU A 106 1.65 2.83 -10.26
N HIS A 107 1.68 3.02 -8.94
CA HIS A 107 0.64 2.50 -8.04
C HIS A 107 -0.75 3.03 -8.41
N THR A 108 -0.84 4.33 -8.74
CA THR A 108 -2.08 4.96 -9.20
C THR A 108 -2.62 4.29 -10.47
N LEU A 109 -1.76 4.03 -11.46
CA LEU A 109 -2.17 3.37 -12.71
C LEU A 109 -2.76 1.98 -12.44
N TRP A 110 -2.11 1.17 -11.59
CA TRP A 110 -2.59 -0.17 -11.27
C TRP A 110 -3.91 -0.17 -10.50
N ILE A 111 -4.10 0.74 -9.55
CA ILE A 111 -5.36 0.87 -8.80
C ILE A 111 -6.50 1.28 -9.75
N ARG A 112 -6.25 2.21 -10.67
CA ARG A 112 -7.23 2.61 -11.69
C ARG A 112 -7.59 1.44 -12.60
N GLN A 113 -6.60 0.67 -13.04
CA GLN A 113 -6.84 -0.49 -13.88
C GLN A 113 -7.65 -1.57 -13.16
N HIS A 114 -7.38 -1.81 -11.87
CA HIS A 114 -8.20 -2.71 -11.05
C HIS A 114 -9.66 -2.25 -11.03
N ASN A 115 -9.93 -0.99 -10.70
CA ASN A 115 -11.29 -0.46 -10.62
C ASN A 115 -11.99 -0.44 -11.99
N ASN A 116 -11.25 -0.20 -13.08
CA ASN A 116 -11.76 -0.31 -14.45
C ASN A 116 -12.22 -1.74 -14.76
N ILE A 117 -11.39 -2.74 -14.48
CA ILE A 117 -11.75 -4.16 -14.66
C ILE A 117 -12.95 -4.52 -13.78
N ALA A 118 -12.94 -4.13 -12.51
CA ALA A 118 -14.06 -4.39 -11.60
C ALA A 118 -15.38 -3.82 -12.15
N ASN A 119 -15.37 -2.61 -12.70
CA ASN A 119 -16.55 -2.02 -13.35
C ASN A 119 -17.02 -2.80 -14.58
N GLN A 120 -16.10 -3.27 -15.42
CA GLN A 120 -16.44 -4.08 -16.59
C GLN A 120 -17.07 -5.41 -16.19
N LEU A 121 -16.61 -6.03 -15.10
CA LEU A 121 -17.13 -7.30 -14.57
C LEU A 121 -18.46 -7.17 -13.82
N LEU A 122 -18.89 -5.96 -13.45
CA LEU A 122 -20.20 -5.74 -12.82
C LEU A 122 -21.36 -5.72 -13.83
N VAL A 123 -21.05 -5.43 -15.09
CA VAL A 123 -22.03 -5.25 -16.17
C VAL A 123 -22.21 -6.55 -16.99
N SER A 124 -21.52 -7.63 -16.60
CA SER A 124 -21.65 -8.97 -17.22
C SER A 124 -22.66 -9.85 -16.50
#